data_AF-A0A7J6SRY2-F1
#
_entry.id   AF-A0A7J6SRY2-F1
#
_cell.length_a   1.000
_cell.length_b   1.000
_cell.length_c   1.000
_cell.angle_alpha   90.00
_cell.angle_beta   90.00
_cell.angle_gamma   90.00
#
_symmetry.space_group_name_H-M   'P 1'
#
loop_
_entity.id
_entity.type
_entity.pdbx_description
1 polymer ?
#
loop_
_entity_poly.entity_id
_entity_poly.type
_entity_poly.pdbx_seq_one_letter_code
_entity_poly.pdbx_strand_id
1 'polypeptide(L)'
;MAYLPAAAQDLIAKCCWFLQSRRKLILGTSVALILALRALKFMRRPKVDLHACFGGPNRFPTFGLLSRERLHRALEILADTYGGVYCIKIQQVLAERPNTYIRLFNKNNIQPFTGMVTTEGEKWKRTRRLGAPSFNDVNSAAMVPDMTRVAKKLVRQLRVLSQDGRIVWSPTEWIPLCTLDTLCVTCFGNDYNFLNPDGVALGRSPREIQRALRDTIVGSGHASMLSNFPWMTRDRFPWNLNPFIKKLHLGVERLNELCDEIASKREAERQAGVQAARQDLLDKLMDIDREDLRGNIIT
;
A
#
# COMPACT_ATOMS: atom_id res chain seq x y z
N MET A 1 -24.53 -37.93 -36.22
CA MET A 1 -23.14 -38.34 -36.54
C MET A 1 -22.84 -37.88 -37.96
N ALA A 2 -22.09 -36.79 -38.12
CA ALA A 2 -21.78 -36.24 -39.44
C ALA A 2 -20.54 -36.96 -40.02
N TYR A 3 -20.72 -37.64 -41.15
CA TYR A 3 -19.63 -38.25 -41.89
C TYR A 3 -18.78 -37.16 -42.54
N LEU A 4 -17.46 -37.19 -42.29
CA LEU A 4 -16.50 -36.31 -42.95
C LEU A 4 -16.41 -36.67 -44.45
N PRO A 5 -16.32 -35.67 -45.36
CA PRO A 5 -16.22 -35.92 -46.80
C PRO A 5 -14.99 -36.76 -47.14
N ALA A 6 -15.09 -37.63 -48.15
CA ALA A 6 -14.02 -38.57 -48.55
C ALA A 6 -12.65 -37.91 -48.81
N ALA A 7 -12.65 -36.65 -49.27
CA ALA A 7 -11.42 -35.88 -49.47
C ALA A 7 -10.67 -35.56 -48.15
N ALA A 8 -11.40 -35.40 -47.04
CA ALA A 8 -10.81 -35.16 -45.72
C ALA A 8 -10.20 -36.45 -45.13
N GLN A 9 -10.78 -37.61 -45.42
CA GLN A 9 -10.23 -38.89 -45.00
C GLN A 9 -8.93 -39.24 -45.74
N ASP A 10 -8.86 -38.93 -47.05
CA ASP A 10 -7.65 -39.14 -47.85
C ASP A 10 -6.50 -38.20 -47.43
N LEU A 11 -6.82 -36.94 -47.08
CA LEU A 11 -5.83 -35.99 -46.56
C LEU A 11 -5.29 -36.43 -45.19
N ILE A 12 -6.15 -36.94 -44.31
CA ILE A 12 -5.74 -37.46 -42.99
C ILE A 12 -4.87 -38.71 -43.17
N ALA A 13 -5.21 -39.62 -44.08
CA ALA A 13 -4.40 -40.81 -44.37
C ALA A 13 -3.01 -40.45 -44.92
N LYS A 14 -2.93 -39.48 -45.86
CA LYS A 14 -1.66 -38.98 -46.41
C LYS A 14 -0.82 -38.26 -45.35
N CYS A 15 -1.43 -37.47 -44.47
CA CYS A 15 -0.75 -36.84 -43.34
C CYS A 15 -0.23 -37.88 -42.34
N CYS A 16 -1.01 -38.91 -41.99
CA CYS A 16 -0.58 -39.97 -41.09
C CYS A 16 0.58 -40.80 -41.65
N TRP A 17 0.57 -41.10 -42.96
CA TRP A 17 1.67 -41.78 -43.63
C TRP A 17 2.95 -40.92 -43.68
N PHE A 18 2.80 -39.62 -43.94
CA PHE A 18 3.93 -38.69 -43.95
C PHE A 18 4.54 -38.50 -42.54
N LEU A 19 3.71 -38.52 -41.50
CA LEU A 19 4.14 -38.41 -40.10
C LEU A 19 4.84 -39.67 -39.57
N GLN A 20 4.54 -40.86 -40.11
CA GLN A 20 5.24 -42.09 -39.74
C GLN A 20 6.69 -42.13 -40.27
N SER A 21 6.99 -41.46 -41.39
CA SER A 21 8.30 -41.53 -42.05
C SER A 21 9.40 -40.62 -41.48
N ARG A 22 9.11 -39.65 -40.59
CA ARG A 22 10.14 -38.69 -40.10
C ARG A 22 10.01 -38.33 -38.61
N ARG A 23 10.14 -39.32 -37.73
CA ARG A 23 9.95 -39.21 -36.26
C ARG A 23 10.86 -38.25 -35.49
N LYS A 24 11.96 -37.72 -36.03
CA LYS A 24 12.91 -36.87 -35.27
C LYS A 24 12.83 -35.36 -35.55
N LEU A 25 12.22 -34.93 -36.67
CA LEU A 25 12.03 -33.50 -36.97
C LEU A 25 10.75 -32.92 -36.31
N ILE A 26 9.84 -33.79 -35.90
CA ILE A 26 8.50 -33.42 -35.40
C ILE A 26 8.53 -32.95 -33.95
N LEU A 27 9.46 -33.42 -33.10
CA LEU A 27 9.48 -32.98 -31.69
C LEU A 27 9.82 -31.49 -31.54
N GLY A 28 10.82 -31.00 -32.28
CA GLY A 28 11.22 -29.58 -32.25
C GLY A 28 10.17 -28.67 -32.87
N THR A 29 9.58 -29.08 -34.00
CA THR A 29 8.54 -28.30 -34.69
C THR A 29 7.20 -28.31 -33.96
N SER A 30 6.84 -29.40 -33.26
CA SER A 30 5.62 -29.47 -32.45
C SER A 30 5.70 -28.60 -31.20
N VAL A 31 6.86 -28.58 -30.52
CA VAL A 31 7.06 -27.67 -29.37
C VAL A 31 7.09 -26.21 -29.82
N ALA A 32 7.78 -25.91 -30.93
CA ALA A 32 7.77 -24.57 -31.52
C ALA A 32 6.36 -24.15 -31.98
N LEU A 33 5.57 -25.07 -32.55
CA LEU A 33 4.19 -24.82 -32.97
C LEU A 33 3.26 -24.65 -31.76
N ILE A 34 3.43 -25.41 -30.68
CA ILE A 34 2.67 -25.23 -29.44
C ILE A 34 3.02 -23.90 -28.77
N LEU A 35 4.30 -23.52 -28.76
CA LEU A 35 4.75 -22.22 -28.26
C LEU A 35 4.23 -21.08 -29.15
N ALA A 36 4.29 -21.23 -30.47
CA ALA A 36 3.77 -20.26 -31.43
C ALA A 36 2.24 -20.16 -31.36
N LEU A 37 1.51 -21.27 -31.17
CA LEU A 37 0.06 -21.28 -30.99
C LEU A 37 -0.35 -20.74 -29.62
N ARG A 38 0.43 -20.99 -28.56
CA ARG A 38 0.24 -20.30 -27.27
C ARG A 38 0.50 -18.81 -27.42
N ALA A 39 1.57 -18.39 -28.09
CA ALA A 39 1.87 -17.00 -28.37
C ALA A 39 0.78 -16.36 -29.24
N LEU A 40 0.28 -17.05 -30.26
CA LEU A 40 -0.84 -16.60 -31.11
C LEU A 40 -2.14 -16.50 -30.32
N LYS A 41 -2.42 -17.44 -29.39
CA LYS A 41 -3.58 -17.42 -28.52
C LYS A 41 -3.48 -16.31 -27.46
N PHE A 42 -2.27 -15.99 -27.01
CA PHE A 42 -1.97 -14.81 -26.18
C PHE A 42 -2.13 -13.50 -26.98
N MET A 43 -1.73 -13.47 -28.25
CA MET A 43 -1.89 -12.32 -29.15
C MET A 43 -3.31 -12.16 -29.73
N ARG A 44 -4.12 -13.23 -29.74
CA ARG A 44 -5.53 -13.24 -30.16
C ARG A 44 -6.50 -12.90 -29.02
N ARG A 45 -6.01 -12.52 -27.83
CA ARG A 45 -6.91 -11.89 -26.86
C ARG A 45 -7.38 -10.58 -27.50
N PRO A 46 -8.70 -10.34 -27.66
CA PRO A 46 -9.19 -9.12 -28.27
C PRO A 46 -8.56 -7.95 -27.51
N LYS A 47 -7.93 -7.03 -28.25
CA LYS A 47 -7.44 -5.79 -27.63
C LYS A 47 -8.65 -5.16 -26.94
N VAL A 48 -8.60 -5.08 -25.61
CA VAL A 48 -9.62 -4.37 -24.88
C VAL A 48 -9.44 -2.90 -25.23
N ASP A 49 -10.39 -2.37 -25.99
CA ASP A 49 -10.46 -0.95 -26.21
C ASP A 49 -10.99 -0.29 -24.94
N LEU A 50 -10.07 0.14 -24.07
CA LEU A 50 -10.40 0.86 -22.84
C LEU A 50 -11.19 2.14 -23.14
N HIS A 51 -11.03 2.74 -24.32
CA HIS A 51 -11.80 3.90 -24.73
C HIS A 51 -13.27 3.53 -24.98
N ALA A 52 -13.53 2.40 -25.64
CA ALA A 52 -14.88 1.85 -25.79
C ALA A 52 -15.50 1.42 -24.44
N CYS A 53 -14.69 0.91 -23.50
CA CYS A 53 -15.18 0.48 -22.19
C CYS A 53 -15.51 1.64 -21.23
N PHE A 54 -14.78 2.75 -21.29
CA PHE A 54 -14.88 3.80 -20.27
C PHE A 54 -15.38 5.17 -20.77
N GLY A 55 -15.36 5.40 -22.09
CA GLY A 55 -15.75 6.68 -22.71
C GLY A 55 -14.84 7.85 -22.32
N GLY A 56 -14.36 8.61 -23.30
CA GLY A 56 -13.57 9.83 -23.08
C GLY A 56 -13.32 10.59 -24.38
N PRO A 57 -12.91 11.87 -24.34
CA PRO A 57 -12.58 12.60 -25.55
C PRO A 57 -11.29 12.05 -26.19
N ASN A 58 -11.37 11.82 -27.51
CA ASN A 58 -10.37 11.17 -28.36
C ASN A 58 -9.07 11.98 -28.57
N ARG A 59 -8.75 12.93 -27.69
CA ARG A 59 -7.59 13.83 -27.82
C ARG A 59 -6.90 13.97 -26.46
N PHE A 60 -5.65 13.49 -26.41
CA PHE A 60 -4.63 13.56 -25.33
C PHE A 60 -4.49 12.33 -24.41
N PRO A 61 -3.41 11.52 -24.58
CA PRO A 61 -3.06 10.41 -23.67
C PRO A 61 -2.48 10.87 -22.32
N THR A 62 -2.26 12.15 -22.10
CA THR A 62 -1.50 12.66 -20.94
C THR A 62 -2.37 13.27 -19.84
N PHE A 63 -3.63 13.61 -20.10
CA PHE A 63 -4.50 14.31 -19.14
C PHE A 63 -5.91 13.74 -19.01
N GLY A 64 -6.17 12.56 -19.57
CA GLY A 64 -7.35 11.76 -19.22
C GLY A 64 -7.23 11.29 -17.77
N LEU A 65 -7.51 12.19 -16.82
CA LEU A 65 -7.73 11.88 -15.42
C LEU A 65 -8.96 10.98 -15.34
N LEU A 66 -8.79 9.70 -15.64
CA LEU A 66 -9.72 8.67 -15.21
C LEU A 66 -9.92 8.92 -13.73
N SER A 67 -11.17 9.07 -13.31
CA SER A 67 -11.47 9.08 -11.87
C SER A 67 -10.82 7.84 -11.25
N ARG A 68 -10.36 7.94 -10.00
CA ARG A 68 -9.64 6.85 -9.32
C ARG A 68 -10.35 5.50 -9.48
N GLU A 69 -11.67 5.50 -9.41
CA GLU A 69 -12.54 4.33 -9.62
C GLU A 69 -12.44 3.76 -11.04
N ARG A 70 -12.47 4.61 -12.07
CA ARG A 70 -12.30 4.18 -13.47
C ARG A 70 -10.91 3.64 -13.74
N LEU A 71 -9.87 4.21 -13.12
CA LEU A 71 -8.51 3.69 -13.23
C LEU A 71 -8.39 2.28 -12.62
N HIS A 72 -8.91 2.06 -11.41
CA HIS A 72 -8.89 0.74 -10.78
C HIS A 72 -9.64 -0.30 -11.63
N ARG A 73 -10.83 0.05 -12.12
CA ARG A 73 -11.62 -0.85 -12.97
C ARG A 73 -10.96 -1.13 -14.32
N ALA A 74 -10.28 -0.14 -14.90
CA ALA A 74 -9.49 -0.33 -16.12
C ALA A 74 -8.31 -1.29 -15.88
N LEU A 75 -7.61 -1.13 -14.75
CA LEU A 75 -6.52 -2.02 -14.36
C LEU A 75 -7.01 -3.45 -14.07
N GLU A 76 -8.19 -3.61 -13.48
CA GLU A 76 -8.83 -4.91 -13.27
C GLU A 76 -9.13 -5.61 -14.59
N ILE A 77 -9.77 -4.92 -15.54
CA ILE A 77 -10.03 -5.47 -16.88
C ILE A 77 -8.72 -5.85 -17.59
N LEU A 78 -7.68 -5.02 -17.46
CA LEU A 78 -6.35 -5.33 -18.00
C LEU A 78 -5.73 -6.55 -17.31
N ALA A 79 -5.88 -6.69 -16.00
CA ALA A 79 -5.40 -7.85 -15.24
C ALA A 79 -6.14 -9.13 -15.63
N ASP A 80 -7.46 -9.10 -15.81
CA ASP A 80 -8.21 -10.27 -16.29
C ASP A 80 -7.81 -10.64 -17.72
N THR A 81 -7.60 -9.63 -18.55
CA THR A 81 -7.26 -9.81 -19.97
C THR A 81 -5.80 -10.21 -20.18
N TYR A 82 -4.87 -9.85 -19.30
CA TYR A 82 -3.43 -10.03 -19.56
C TYR A 82 -2.62 -10.53 -18.34
N GLY A 83 -3.28 -10.84 -17.22
CA GLY A 83 -2.66 -11.08 -15.91
C GLY A 83 -1.61 -12.17 -15.86
N GLY A 84 -1.71 -13.19 -16.71
CA GLY A 84 -0.68 -14.24 -16.83
C GLY A 84 0.70 -13.72 -17.23
N VAL A 85 0.77 -12.63 -18.01
CA VAL A 85 2.05 -12.00 -18.42
C VAL A 85 2.59 -11.08 -17.32
N TYR A 86 1.70 -10.40 -16.60
CA TYR A 86 2.09 -9.52 -15.49
C TYR A 86 2.52 -10.31 -14.24
N CYS A 87 1.90 -11.46 -13.96
CA CYS A 87 2.22 -12.32 -12.82
C CYS A 87 3.68 -12.81 -12.85
N ILE A 88 4.17 -13.22 -14.02
CA ILE A 88 5.55 -13.72 -14.20
C ILE A 88 6.56 -12.58 -13.92
N LYS A 89 6.25 -11.35 -14.36
CA LYS A 89 7.12 -10.20 -14.10
C LYS A 89 7.10 -9.74 -12.65
N ILE A 90 5.96 -9.81 -11.95
CA ILE A 90 5.86 -9.41 -10.54
C ILE A 90 6.74 -10.30 -9.67
N GLN A 91 6.68 -11.63 -9.82
CA GLN A 91 7.51 -12.54 -9.03
C GLN A 91 9.00 -12.28 -9.26
N GLN A 92 9.40 -12.10 -10.51
CA GLN A 92 10.78 -11.77 -10.87
C GLN A 92 11.22 -10.44 -10.24
N VAL A 93 10.41 -9.38 -10.36
CA VAL A 93 10.70 -8.06 -9.76
C VAL A 93 10.79 -8.12 -8.24
N LEU A 94 9.91 -8.89 -7.58
CA LEU A 94 9.93 -9.03 -6.12
C LEU A 94 11.10 -9.87 -5.61
N ALA A 95 11.54 -10.86 -6.38
CA ALA A 95 12.67 -11.73 -6.05
C ALA A 95 14.01 -11.06 -6.33
N GLU A 96 14.20 -10.52 -7.52
CA GLU A 96 15.46 -9.90 -7.96
C GLU A 96 15.65 -8.49 -7.37
N ARG A 97 14.56 -7.80 -7.01
CA ARG A 97 14.55 -6.40 -6.55
C ARG A 97 15.55 -5.52 -7.30
N PRO A 98 15.50 -5.49 -8.63
CA PRO A 98 16.47 -4.73 -9.41
C PRO A 98 16.43 -3.27 -9.01
N ASN A 99 17.60 -2.62 -8.97
CA ASN A 99 17.75 -1.20 -8.58
C ASN A 99 16.90 -0.22 -9.44
N THR A 100 16.34 -0.69 -10.56
CA THR A 100 15.43 0.04 -11.44
C THR A 100 13.99 0.11 -10.92
N TYR A 101 13.60 -0.77 -9.99
CA TYR A 101 12.28 -0.80 -9.36
C TYR A 101 12.33 -0.18 -7.96
N ILE A 102 12.39 1.15 -7.93
CA ILE A 102 12.32 1.96 -6.71
C ILE A 102 10.84 2.15 -6.33
N ARG A 103 10.51 2.18 -5.03
CA ARG A 103 9.14 2.48 -4.58
C ARG A 103 8.72 3.85 -5.09
N LEU A 104 7.47 3.96 -5.52
CA LEU A 104 6.95 5.19 -6.14
C LEU A 104 7.10 6.44 -5.23
N PHE A 105 6.95 6.26 -3.91
CA PHE A 105 7.13 7.34 -2.92
C PHE A 105 8.57 7.85 -2.82
N ASN A 106 9.53 7.02 -3.22
CA ASN A 106 10.98 7.28 -3.13
C ASN A 106 11.54 7.81 -4.44
N LYS A 107 10.85 7.52 -5.54
CA LYS A 107 11.10 8.12 -6.84
C LYS A 107 10.83 9.62 -6.71
N ASN A 108 11.90 10.39 -6.47
CA ASN A 108 11.94 11.86 -6.30
C ASN A 108 11.73 12.41 -4.87
N ASN A 109 11.86 11.60 -3.81
CA ASN A 109 11.76 12.09 -2.41
C ASN A 109 10.50 12.93 -2.14
N ILE A 110 9.35 12.46 -2.61
CA ILE A 110 8.08 13.20 -2.61
C ILE A 110 7.54 13.38 -1.17
N GLN A 111 7.88 12.46 -0.28
CA GLN A 111 7.46 12.49 1.12
C GLN A 111 8.50 13.24 1.96
N PRO A 112 8.11 14.25 2.76
CA PRO A 112 9.04 15.05 3.55
C PRO A 112 9.43 14.37 4.88
N PHE A 113 9.52 13.04 4.88
CA PHE A 113 9.94 12.27 6.06
C PHE A 113 10.76 11.05 5.65
N THR A 114 11.64 10.63 6.56
CA THR A 114 12.50 9.47 6.40
C THR A 114 12.06 8.33 7.33
N GLY A 115 11.89 7.13 6.80
CA GLY A 115 11.64 5.94 7.60
C GLY A 115 11.54 4.68 6.74
N MET A 116 11.17 3.55 7.35
CA MET A 116 11.13 2.24 6.68
C MET A 116 10.32 2.21 5.36
N VAL A 117 9.31 3.07 5.23
CA VAL A 117 8.49 3.20 4.02
C VAL A 117 9.23 3.98 2.93
N THR A 118 9.99 5.02 3.30
CA THR A 118 10.60 5.99 2.38
C THR A 118 12.10 5.79 2.10
N THR A 119 12.76 4.89 2.81
CA THR A 119 14.17 4.52 2.56
C THR A 119 14.29 3.35 1.59
N GLU A 120 15.43 3.25 0.89
CA GLU A 120 15.82 2.13 0.02
C GLU A 120 17.20 1.57 0.38
N GLY A 121 17.59 0.46 -0.25
CA GLY A 121 18.94 -0.10 -0.18
C GLY A 121 19.39 -0.51 1.22
N GLU A 122 20.66 -0.27 1.56
CA GLU A 122 21.22 -0.63 2.87
C GLU A 122 20.56 0.10 4.04
N LYS A 123 20.14 1.35 3.83
CA LYS A 123 19.39 2.10 4.85
C LYS A 123 18.08 1.39 5.17
N TRP A 124 17.31 1.01 4.15
CA TRP A 124 16.08 0.23 4.34
C TRP A 124 16.35 -1.12 5.02
N LYS A 125 17.40 -1.85 4.62
CA LYS A 125 17.76 -3.14 5.23
C LYS A 125 18.07 -2.99 6.72
N ARG A 126 18.89 -1.99 7.09
CA ARG A 126 19.23 -1.68 8.49
C ARG A 126 17.97 -1.35 9.28
N THR A 127 17.14 -0.44 8.76
CA THR A 127 15.88 -0.04 9.39
C THR A 127 14.93 -1.22 9.59
N ARG A 128 14.78 -2.06 8.56
CA ARG A 128 13.91 -3.24 8.63
C ARG A 128 14.45 -4.25 9.65
N ARG A 129 15.77 -4.48 9.69
CA ARG A 129 16.40 -5.39 10.65
C ARG A 129 16.13 -4.98 12.10
N LEU A 130 16.14 -3.67 12.38
CA LEU A 130 15.93 -3.13 13.71
C LEU A 130 14.45 -3.07 14.11
N GLY A 131 13.56 -2.69 13.19
CA GLY A 131 12.13 -2.60 13.49
C GLY A 131 11.35 -3.92 13.38
N ALA A 132 11.81 -4.89 12.59
CA ALA A 132 11.08 -6.15 12.39
C ALA A 132 10.84 -6.99 13.64
N PRO A 133 11.80 -7.15 14.57
CA PRO A 133 11.60 -7.95 15.78
C PRO A 133 10.42 -7.49 16.63
N SER A 134 10.13 -6.20 16.65
CA SER A 134 9.00 -5.64 17.40
C SER A 134 7.63 -6.06 16.87
N PHE A 135 7.57 -6.66 15.67
CA PHE A 135 6.36 -7.18 15.03
C PHE A 135 6.41 -8.70 14.82
N ASN A 136 7.17 -9.44 15.63
CA ASN A 136 7.10 -10.91 15.64
C ASN A 136 5.78 -11.39 16.27
N ASP A 137 5.49 -12.69 16.17
CA ASP A 137 4.22 -13.27 16.63
C ASP A 137 3.96 -13.02 18.12
N VAL A 138 4.99 -13.15 18.97
CA VAL A 138 4.90 -12.94 20.42
C VAL A 138 4.54 -11.48 20.74
N ASN A 139 5.27 -10.54 20.12
CA ASN A 139 5.07 -9.11 20.32
C ASN A 139 3.72 -8.65 19.76
N SER A 140 3.30 -9.20 18.63
CA SER A 140 2.00 -8.91 18.02
C SER A 140 0.86 -9.46 18.86
N ALA A 141 1.00 -10.68 19.41
CA ALA A 141 0.02 -11.26 20.34
C ALA A 141 -0.13 -10.42 21.61
N ALA A 142 0.96 -9.83 22.12
CA ALA A 142 0.92 -8.94 23.28
C ALA A 142 0.12 -7.64 23.03
N MET A 143 -0.07 -7.21 21.78
CA MET A 143 -0.88 -6.04 21.43
C MET A 143 -2.40 -6.34 21.41
N VAL A 144 -2.79 -7.62 21.27
CA VAL A 144 -4.20 -8.03 21.08
C VAL A 144 -5.13 -7.55 22.21
N PRO A 145 -4.76 -7.59 23.51
CA PRO A 145 -5.62 -7.07 24.58
C PRO A 145 -5.97 -5.59 24.40
N ASP A 146 -4.99 -4.77 24.02
CA ASP A 146 -5.18 -3.34 23.78
C ASP A 146 -5.99 -3.07 22.50
N MET A 147 -5.71 -3.80 21.42
CA MET A 147 -6.51 -3.75 20.20
C MET A 147 -7.98 -4.10 20.49
N THR A 148 -8.20 -5.14 21.30
CA THR A 148 -9.54 -5.57 21.72
C THR A 148 -10.24 -4.51 22.57
N ARG A 149 -9.50 -3.87 23.48
CA ARG A 149 -10.01 -2.77 24.32
C ARG A 149 -10.48 -1.59 23.48
N VAL A 150 -9.69 -1.17 22.49
CA VAL A 150 -10.06 -0.10 21.56
C VAL A 150 -11.24 -0.52 20.66
N ALA A 151 -11.22 -1.73 20.11
CA ALA A 151 -12.33 -2.25 19.29
C ALA A 151 -13.66 -2.26 20.08
N LYS A 152 -13.64 -2.59 21.38
CA LYS A 152 -14.82 -2.49 22.24
C LYS A 152 -15.34 -1.05 22.39
N LYS A 153 -14.48 -0.03 22.34
CA LYS A 153 -14.92 1.38 22.30
C LYS A 153 -15.70 1.69 21.03
N LEU A 154 -15.22 1.23 19.87
CA LEU A 154 -15.92 1.39 18.60
C LEU A 154 -17.30 0.73 18.63
N VAL A 155 -17.39 -0.49 19.16
CA VAL A 155 -18.68 -1.21 19.31
C VAL A 155 -19.62 -0.44 20.24
N ARG A 156 -19.13 0.12 21.35
CA ARG A 156 -19.94 0.96 22.24
C ARG A 156 -20.44 2.22 21.53
N GLN A 157 -19.56 2.90 20.80
CA GLN A 157 -19.89 4.13 20.07
C GLN A 157 -20.98 3.86 19.02
N LEU A 158 -20.88 2.73 18.31
CA LEU A 158 -21.89 2.30 17.35
C LEU A 158 -23.21 1.92 18.03
N ARG A 159 -23.15 1.29 19.21
CA ARG A 159 -24.33 0.94 19.99
C ARG A 159 -25.07 2.20 20.45
N VAL A 160 -24.35 3.21 20.94
CA VAL A 160 -24.93 4.50 21.35
C VAL A 160 -25.65 5.14 20.17
N LEU A 161 -25.00 5.26 19.01
CA LEU A 161 -25.66 5.82 17.83
C LEU A 161 -26.84 5.00 17.30
N SER A 162 -26.86 3.70 17.54
CA SER A 162 -27.97 2.85 17.11
C SER A 162 -29.23 3.01 17.96
N GLN A 163 -29.15 3.67 19.13
CA GLN A 163 -30.28 3.80 20.06
C GLN A 163 -31.46 4.58 19.47
N ASP A 164 -31.19 5.55 18.60
CA ASP A 164 -32.24 6.36 17.94
C ASP A 164 -32.84 5.69 16.69
N GLY A 165 -32.51 4.42 16.43
CA GLY A 165 -32.97 3.67 15.26
C GLY A 165 -32.42 4.15 13.91
N ARG A 166 -31.50 5.13 13.92
CA ARG A 166 -30.83 5.67 12.73
C ARG A 166 -29.33 5.49 12.84
N ILE A 167 -28.80 4.48 12.16
CA ILE A 167 -27.35 4.30 12.06
C ILE A 167 -26.84 5.14 10.89
N VAL A 168 -26.16 6.26 11.17
CA VAL A 168 -25.30 6.92 10.18
C VAL A 168 -23.96 6.20 10.18
N TRP A 169 -23.87 5.11 9.40
CA TRP A 169 -22.63 4.35 9.28
C TRP A 169 -21.64 5.11 8.39
N SER A 170 -20.57 5.64 9.01
CA SER A 170 -19.49 6.35 8.33
C SER A 170 -18.16 5.60 8.54
N PRO A 171 -17.94 4.44 7.89
CA PRO A 171 -16.72 3.64 8.09
C PRO A 171 -15.44 4.43 7.79
N THR A 172 -15.50 5.37 6.84
CA THR A 172 -14.39 6.25 6.45
C THR A 172 -13.97 7.24 7.53
N GLU A 173 -14.78 7.45 8.55
CA GLU A 173 -14.46 8.28 9.71
C GLU A 173 -14.12 7.40 10.93
N TRP A 174 -14.89 6.34 11.16
CA TRP A 174 -14.86 5.59 12.41
C TRP A 174 -13.71 4.59 12.46
N ILE A 175 -13.44 3.91 11.34
CA ILE A 175 -12.35 2.94 11.26
C ILE A 175 -10.99 3.65 11.42
N PRO A 176 -10.70 4.78 10.73
CA PRO A 176 -9.44 5.49 10.95
C PRO A 176 -9.23 5.97 12.39
N LEU A 177 -10.28 6.42 13.09
CA LEU A 177 -10.16 6.81 14.50
C LEU A 177 -9.86 5.60 15.39
N CYS A 178 -10.52 4.47 15.15
CA CYS A 178 -10.24 3.21 15.86
C CYS A 178 -8.81 2.73 15.61
N THR A 179 -8.34 2.81 14.36
CA THR A 179 -6.96 2.45 14.00
C THR A 179 -5.96 3.38 14.67
N LEU A 180 -6.23 4.69 14.70
CA LEU A 180 -5.36 5.66 15.35
C LEU A 180 -5.28 5.44 16.86
N ASP A 181 -6.41 5.23 17.54
CA ASP A 181 -6.42 4.88 18.98
C ASP A 181 -5.62 3.61 19.24
N THR A 182 -5.81 2.59 18.38
CA THR A 182 -5.08 1.32 18.48
C THR A 182 -3.59 1.55 18.36
N LEU A 183 -3.14 2.29 17.34
CA LEU A 183 -1.72 2.60 17.14
C LEU A 183 -1.16 3.40 18.32
N CYS A 184 -1.89 4.39 18.83
CA CYS A 184 -1.39 5.18 19.94
C CYS A 184 -1.21 4.37 21.22
N VAL A 185 -2.14 3.45 21.50
CA VAL A 185 -2.06 2.56 22.64
C VAL A 185 -0.95 1.53 22.46
N THR A 186 -0.92 0.81 21.34
CA THR A 186 0.04 -0.29 21.17
C THR A 186 1.45 0.20 20.88
N CYS A 187 1.59 1.35 20.22
CA CYS A 187 2.90 1.89 19.88
C CYS A 187 3.48 2.81 20.94
N PHE A 188 2.67 3.63 21.60
CA PHE A 188 3.14 4.66 22.54
C PHE A 188 2.61 4.47 23.97
N GLY A 189 1.81 3.45 24.23
CA GLY A 189 1.19 3.22 25.54
C GLY A 189 0.16 4.27 25.94
N ASN A 190 -0.31 5.11 25.00
CA ASN A 190 -1.15 6.27 25.28
C ASN A 190 -2.54 6.11 24.67
N ASP A 191 -3.57 6.19 25.51
CA ASP A 191 -4.98 6.17 25.09
C ASP A 191 -5.52 7.60 24.99
N TYR A 192 -5.59 8.13 23.76
CA TYR A 192 -6.09 9.48 23.48
C TYR A 192 -7.61 9.54 23.31
N ASN A 193 -8.28 8.39 23.33
CA ASN A 193 -9.73 8.26 23.24
C ASN A 193 -10.36 8.96 22.01
N PHE A 194 -9.72 8.86 20.83
CA PHE A 194 -10.19 9.48 19.59
C PHE A 194 -11.62 9.08 19.20
N LEU A 195 -12.01 7.83 19.47
CA LEU A 195 -13.37 7.35 19.22
C LEU A 195 -14.44 8.03 20.12
N ASN A 196 -14.04 8.46 21.32
CA ASN A 196 -14.84 9.21 22.27
C ASN A 196 -16.31 8.76 22.43
N PRO A 197 -16.57 7.50 22.81
CA PRO A 197 -17.93 6.95 22.89
C PRO A 197 -18.85 7.71 23.85
N ASP A 198 -18.27 8.34 24.86
CA ASP A 198 -18.99 9.01 25.94
C ASP A 198 -19.17 10.52 25.66
N GLY A 199 -18.71 11.01 24.52
CA GLY A 199 -18.86 12.42 24.13
C GLY A 199 -18.05 13.42 24.98
N VAL A 200 -17.06 12.95 25.74
CA VAL A 200 -16.24 13.79 26.62
C VAL A 200 -15.39 14.76 25.78
N ALA A 201 -15.28 16.01 26.20
CA ALA A 201 -14.46 16.98 25.50
C ALA A 201 -13.00 16.51 25.42
N LEU A 202 -12.51 16.27 24.19
CA LEU A 202 -11.12 15.90 23.98
C LEU A 202 -10.19 17.06 24.34
N GLY A 203 -9.07 16.74 24.97
CA GLY A 203 -8.00 17.69 25.26
C GLY A 203 -7.41 18.31 23.98
N ARG A 204 -6.45 19.21 24.17
CA ARG A 204 -5.72 19.84 23.05
C ARG A 204 -4.91 18.82 22.24
N SER A 205 -4.17 17.95 22.94
CA SER A 205 -3.25 16.97 22.33
C SER A 205 -3.92 16.00 21.34
N PRO A 206 -5.03 15.30 21.66
CA PRO A 206 -5.71 14.43 20.69
C PRO A 206 -6.13 15.19 19.41
N ARG A 207 -6.68 16.40 19.56
CA ARG A 207 -7.12 17.19 18.39
C ARG A 207 -5.96 17.59 17.49
N GLU A 208 -4.81 17.90 18.07
CA GLU A 208 -3.59 18.21 17.32
C GLU A 208 -3.07 16.98 16.56
N ILE A 209 -3.00 15.81 17.20
CA ILE A 209 -2.59 14.55 16.55
C ILE A 209 -3.51 14.21 15.38
N GLN A 210 -4.83 14.26 15.59
CA GLN A 210 -5.81 13.93 14.56
C GLN A 210 -5.73 14.89 13.37
N ARG A 211 -5.52 16.18 13.63
CA ARG A 211 -5.36 17.20 12.59
C ARG A 211 -4.07 16.99 11.81
N ALA A 212 -2.94 16.84 12.49
CA ALA A 212 -1.64 16.65 11.87
C ALA A 212 -1.62 15.40 10.99
N LEU A 213 -2.15 14.27 11.50
CA LEU A 213 -2.26 13.03 10.72
C LEU A 213 -3.17 13.18 9.50
N ARG A 214 -4.30 13.86 9.63
CA ARG A 214 -5.20 14.13 8.50
C ARG A 214 -4.50 14.94 7.42
N ASP A 215 -3.82 16.02 7.81
CA ASP A 215 -3.10 16.90 6.89
C ASP A 215 -1.95 16.13 6.19
N THR A 216 -1.23 15.27 6.90
CA THR A 216 -0.24 14.34 6.32
C THR A 216 -0.89 13.38 5.32
N ILE A 217 -1.94 12.66 5.68
CA ILE A 217 -2.57 11.66 4.78
C ILE A 217 -3.10 12.31 3.51
N VAL A 218 -3.83 13.42 3.64
CA VAL A 218 -4.41 14.13 2.49
C VAL A 218 -3.31 14.67 1.59
N GLY A 219 -2.29 15.29 2.19
CA GLY A 219 -1.14 15.81 1.46
C GLY A 219 -0.30 14.73 0.77
N SER A 220 -0.03 13.61 1.44
CA SER A 220 0.68 12.45 0.88
C SER A 220 -0.10 11.82 -0.27
N GLY A 221 -1.43 11.71 -0.16
CA GLY A 221 -2.29 11.22 -1.22
C GLY A 221 -2.21 12.11 -2.47
N HIS A 222 -2.29 13.43 -2.27
CA HIS A 222 -2.12 14.43 -3.34
C HIS A 222 -0.75 14.32 -4.01
N ALA A 223 0.32 14.29 -3.21
CA ALA A 223 1.69 14.18 -3.71
C ALA A 223 1.93 12.88 -4.50
N SER A 224 1.32 11.78 -4.05
CA SER A 224 1.41 10.47 -4.71
C SER A 224 0.67 10.43 -6.06
N MET A 225 -0.50 11.08 -6.17
CA MET A 225 -1.22 11.18 -7.43
C MET A 225 -0.42 11.93 -8.50
N LEU A 226 0.39 12.89 -8.07
CA LEU A 226 1.22 13.72 -8.94
C LEU A 226 2.67 13.23 -9.05
N SER A 227 3.00 12.04 -8.55
CA SER A 227 4.38 11.51 -8.54
C SER A 227 4.94 11.27 -9.94
N ASN A 228 4.06 11.05 -10.92
CA ASN A 228 4.43 10.93 -12.34
C ASN A 228 4.65 12.29 -13.02
N PHE A 229 4.35 13.39 -12.32
CA PHE A 229 4.58 14.76 -12.76
C PHE A 229 5.43 15.50 -11.73
N PRO A 230 6.73 15.17 -11.60
CA PRO A 230 7.58 15.70 -10.53
C PRO A 230 7.64 17.24 -10.55
N TRP A 231 7.48 17.87 -11.71
CA TRP A 231 7.46 19.34 -11.84
C TRP A 231 6.25 20.01 -11.15
N MET A 232 5.17 19.28 -10.85
CA MET A 232 4.00 19.77 -10.09
C MET A 232 4.13 19.54 -8.57
N THR A 233 5.05 18.67 -8.15
CA THR A 233 5.26 18.30 -6.73
C THR A 233 6.59 18.73 -6.17
N ARG A 234 7.54 19.16 -7.00
CA ARG A 234 8.92 19.49 -6.65
C ARG A 234 9.24 20.98 -6.81
N ASP A 235 10.24 21.45 -6.04
CA ASP A 235 11.15 22.63 -6.08
C ASP A 235 11.02 23.76 -7.12
N ARG A 236 10.30 23.61 -8.23
CA ARG A 236 9.97 24.73 -9.14
C ARG A 236 8.76 25.52 -8.68
N PHE A 237 7.88 24.91 -7.88
CA PHE A 237 6.89 25.62 -7.09
C PHE A 237 7.30 25.48 -5.62
N PRO A 238 7.65 26.55 -4.91
CA PRO A 238 7.92 26.45 -3.49
C PRO A 238 6.69 25.83 -2.80
N TRP A 239 6.92 24.90 -1.87
CA TRP A 239 5.87 24.09 -1.21
C TRP A 239 4.78 24.93 -0.54
N ASN A 240 5.07 26.21 -0.26
CA ASN A 240 4.14 27.19 0.27
C ASN A 240 3.00 27.59 -0.69
N LEU A 241 3.14 27.35 -2.01
CA LEU A 241 2.16 27.73 -3.03
C LEU A 241 1.09 26.64 -3.30
N ASN A 242 1.38 25.37 -3.01
CA ASN A 242 0.38 24.31 -3.09
C ASN A 242 -0.18 24.01 -1.68
N PRO A 243 -1.46 24.27 -1.41
CA PRO A 243 -2.03 24.12 -0.06
C PRO A 243 -1.99 22.67 0.45
N PHE A 244 -2.04 21.66 -0.43
CA PHE A 244 -1.95 20.25 -0.03
C PHE A 244 -0.53 19.84 0.34
N ILE A 245 0.46 20.31 -0.41
CA ILE A 245 1.88 20.08 -0.09
C ILE A 245 2.26 20.84 1.18
N LYS A 246 1.81 22.10 1.33
CA LYS A 246 1.99 22.86 2.57
C LYS A 246 1.41 22.12 3.78
N LYS A 247 0.19 21.58 3.67
CA LYS A 247 -0.43 20.75 4.71
C LYS A 247 0.37 19.49 5.01
N LEU A 248 0.89 18.81 3.99
CA LEU A 248 1.77 17.65 4.18
C LEU A 248 2.97 17.98 5.06
N HIS A 249 3.72 19.02 4.69
CA HIS A 249 4.92 19.43 5.42
C HIS A 249 4.60 19.83 6.86
N LEU A 250 3.61 20.70 7.07
CA LEU A 250 3.20 21.13 8.41
C LEU A 250 2.67 19.97 9.27
N GLY A 251 1.92 19.04 8.67
CA GLY A 251 1.43 17.86 9.35
C GLY A 251 2.56 16.94 9.79
N VAL A 252 3.53 16.69 8.91
CA VAL A 252 4.72 15.88 9.22
C VAL A 252 5.58 16.55 10.29
N GLU A 253 5.86 17.85 10.17
CA GLU A 253 6.60 18.62 11.17
C GLU A 253 5.94 18.50 12.54
N ARG A 254 4.62 18.71 12.62
CA ARG A 254 3.90 18.61 13.89
C ARG A 254 3.88 17.18 14.45
N LEU A 255 3.77 16.15 13.60
CA LEU A 255 3.86 14.77 14.05
C LEU A 255 5.25 14.43 14.61
N ASN A 256 6.32 14.96 14.00
CA ASN A 256 7.68 14.76 14.50
C ASN A 256 7.84 15.39 15.88
N GLU A 257 7.42 16.65 16.05
CA GLU A 257 7.44 17.33 17.35
C GLU A 257 6.69 16.53 18.43
N LEU A 258 5.49 16.02 18.11
CA LEU A 258 4.71 15.20 19.04
C LEU A 258 5.41 13.87 19.39
N CYS A 259 6.06 13.23 18.41
CA CYS A 259 6.85 12.03 18.66
C CYS A 259 8.06 12.32 19.55
N ASP A 260 8.77 13.42 19.32
CA ASP A 260 9.92 13.85 20.11
C ASP A 260 9.52 14.23 21.54
N GLU A 261 8.38 14.89 21.72
CA GLU A 261 7.78 15.18 23.04
C GLU A 261 7.48 13.87 23.80
N ILE A 262 6.87 12.87 23.14
CA ILE A 262 6.57 11.56 23.73
C ILE A 262 7.84 10.80 24.10
N ALA A 263 8.82 10.76 23.20
CA ALA A 263 10.09 10.07 23.41
C ALA A 263 10.88 10.72 24.56
N SER A 264 10.99 12.05 24.56
CA SER A 264 11.68 12.81 25.61
C SER A 264 11.03 12.62 26.98
N LYS A 265 9.69 12.65 27.04
CA LYS A 265 8.96 12.34 28.28
C LYS A 265 9.26 10.93 28.76
N ARG A 266 9.31 9.95 27.85
CA ARG A 266 9.61 8.55 28.19
C ARG A 266 11.04 8.39 28.71
N GLU A 267 12.01 9.06 28.11
CA GLU A 267 13.40 9.07 28.60
C GLU A 267 13.49 9.64 30.01
N ALA A 268 12.79 10.74 30.29
CA ALA A 268 12.75 11.32 31.63
C ALA A 268 12.10 10.37 32.66
N GLU A 269 11.01 9.69 32.31
CA GLU A 269 10.36 8.67 33.16
C GLU A 269 11.32 7.50 33.49
N ARG A 270 12.13 7.06 32.51
CA ARG A 270 13.16 6.02 32.70
C ARG A 270 14.26 6.48 33.66
N GLN A 271 14.78 7.69 33.46
CA GLN A 271 15.84 8.25 34.31
C GLN A 271 15.39 8.48 35.75
N ALA A 272 14.12 8.84 35.95
CA ALA A 272 13.54 9.04 37.27
C ALA A 272 13.24 7.72 38.02
N GLY A 273 13.44 6.55 37.41
CA GLY A 273 13.15 5.25 38.03
C GLY A 273 11.66 4.99 38.27
N VAL A 274 10.77 5.76 37.61
CA VAL A 274 9.30 5.71 37.81
C VAL A 274 8.67 4.52 37.06
N GLN A 275 9.46 3.66 36.44
CA GLN A 275 8.97 2.77 35.40
C GLN A 275 8.13 1.61 35.93
N ALA A 276 6.82 1.68 35.72
CA ALA A 276 6.01 0.50 35.50
C ALA A 276 6.45 -0.11 34.15
N ALA A 277 6.75 -1.41 34.11
CA ALA A 277 7.17 -2.13 32.91
C ALA A 277 6.10 -2.05 31.81
N ARG A 278 6.18 -1.02 30.96
CA ARG A 278 5.36 -0.90 29.76
C ARG A 278 5.98 -1.77 28.67
N GLN A 279 5.14 -2.42 27.87
CA GLN A 279 5.54 -3.37 26.81
C GLN A 279 5.13 -2.88 25.41
N ASP A 280 4.98 -1.56 25.27
CA ASP A 280 4.62 -0.91 24.00
C ASP A 280 5.78 -0.92 22.98
N LEU A 281 5.47 -0.57 21.71
CA LEU A 281 6.47 -0.56 20.65
C LEU A 281 7.61 0.43 20.93
N LEU A 282 7.29 1.61 21.45
CA LEU A 282 8.27 2.65 21.74
C LEU A 282 9.31 2.11 22.73
N ASP A 283 8.88 1.46 23.82
CA ASP A 283 9.82 0.91 24.79
C ASP A 283 10.81 -0.09 24.18
N LYS A 284 10.34 -0.94 23.27
CA LYS A 284 11.19 -1.90 22.55
C LYS A 284 12.17 -1.22 21.60
N LEU A 285 11.79 -0.08 21.02
CA LEU A 285 12.66 0.70 20.15
C LEU A 285 13.67 1.52 20.93
N MET A 286 13.31 2.01 22.13
CA MET A 286 14.19 2.80 22.99
C MET A 286 15.38 2.00 23.54
N ASP A 287 15.31 0.67 23.53
CA ASP A 287 16.41 -0.21 23.93
C ASP A 287 17.43 -0.42 22.79
N ILE A 288 17.14 0.10 21.59
CA ILE A 288 18.04 0.11 20.44
C ILE A 288 18.88 1.39 20.49
N ASP A 289 20.18 1.30 20.17
CA ASP A 289 21.08 2.45 20.17
C ASP A 289 20.54 3.60 19.29
N ARG A 290 20.65 4.85 19.77
CA ARG A 290 20.24 6.06 19.03
C ARG A 290 20.95 6.17 17.69
N GLU A 291 22.22 5.75 17.59
CA GLU A 291 22.94 5.73 16.31
C GLU A 291 22.39 4.68 15.33
N ASP A 292 21.81 3.60 15.86
CA ASP A 292 21.10 2.58 15.10
C ASP A 292 19.70 3.02 14.67
N LEU A 293 19.07 3.93 15.41
CA LEU A 293 17.75 4.50 15.13
C LEU A 293 17.76 5.67 14.15
N ARG A 294 18.89 6.36 13.92
CA ARG A 294 19.00 7.46 12.95
C ARG A 294 18.63 6.98 11.53
N GLY A 295 17.37 7.20 11.16
CA GLY A 295 16.77 6.80 9.88
C GLY A 295 15.67 5.72 9.95
N ASN A 296 15.24 5.30 11.15
CA ASN A 296 14.43 4.08 11.28
C ASN A 296 12.92 4.27 11.31
N ILE A 297 12.38 5.20 12.05
CA ILE A 297 10.94 5.49 12.01
C ILE A 297 10.84 6.97 12.35
N ILE A 298 10.73 7.82 11.33
CA ILE A 298 10.32 9.22 11.49
C ILE A 298 11.19 9.95 12.54
N THR A 299 12.47 10.12 12.23
CA THR A 299 13.37 11.10 12.83
C THR A 299 14.13 11.78 11.70
#